data_AF-A0A7Y3PJ10-F1
#
_entry.id   AF-A0A7Y3PJ10-F1
#
_cell.length_a   1.000
_cell.length_b   1.000
_cell.length_c   1.000
_cell.angle_alpha   90.00
_cell.angle_beta   90.00
_cell.angle_gamma   90.00
#
_symmetry.space_group_name_H-M   'P 1'
#
loop_
_entity.id
_entity.type
_entity.pdbx_description
1 polymer ?
#
loop_
_entity_poly.entity_id
_entity_poly.type
_entity_poly.pdbx_seq_one_letter_code
_entity_poly.pdbx_strand_id
1 'polypeptide(L)' 'GYLWEEELTATRIRDTMEKAFDSTWAKAEVLGVSLRIGAVALAVEKIAEAHRLRGLIF' A
#
# COMPACT_ATOMS: atom_id res chain seq x y z
N GLY A 1 -15.90 -16.98 11.83
CA GLY A 1 -14.69 -16.65 11.06
C GLY A 1 -13.94 -17.93 10.80
N TYR A 2 -13.41 -18.13 9.59
CA TYR A 2 -12.57 -19.29 9.28
C TYR A 2 -11.11 -18.91 9.55
N LEU A 3 -10.41 -19.69 10.37
CA LEU A 3 -9.00 -19.48 10.66
C LEU A 3 -8.18 -19.88 9.44
N TRP A 4 -7.18 -19.08 9.10
CA TRP A 4 -6.24 -19.44 8.06
C TRP A 4 -5.16 -20.35 8.64
N GLU A 5 -4.73 -21.31 7.83
CA GLU A 5 -3.55 -22.11 8.14
C GLU A 5 -2.31 -21.22 8.26
N GLU A 6 -1.36 -21.63 9.10
CA GLU A 6 -0.16 -20.86 9.40
C GLU A 6 0.66 -20.56 8.13
N GLU A 7 0.86 -21.57 7.28
CA GLU A 7 1.60 -21.44 6.02
C GLU A 7 0.94 -20.46 5.04
N LEU A 8 -0.39 -20.50 4.95
CA LEU A 8 -1.16 -19.57 4.13
C LEU A 8 -1.04 -18.14 4.66
N THR A 9 -1.07 -17.98 5.98
CA THR A 9 -0.92 -16.68 6.64
C THR A 9 0.47 -16.10 6.39
N ALA A 10 1.52 -16.90 6.58
CA ALA A 10 2.90 -16.48 6.34
C ALA A 10 3.13 -16.06 4.88
N THR A 11 2.61 -16.84 3.93
CA THR A 11 2.69 -16.52 2.49
C THR A 11 2.00 -15.20 2.18
N ARG A 12 0.79 -14.99 2.68
CA ARG A 12 0.04 -13.74 2.44
C ARG A 12 0.72 -12.52 3.04
N ILE A 13 1.30 -12.65 4.24
CA ILE A 13 2.04 -11.56 4.89
C ILE A 13 3.25 -11.19 4.04
N ARG A 14 4.06 -12.16 3.62
CA ARG A 14 5.22 -11.94 2.76
C ARG A 14 4.84 -11.23 1.47
N ASP A 15 3.87 -11.76 0.73
CA ASP A 15 3.42 -11.20 -0.54
C ASP A 15 2.88 -9.77 -0.38
N THR A 16 2.20 -9.48 0.74
CA THR A 16 1.66 -8.14 1.02
C THR A 16 2.79 -7.15 1.33
N MET A 17 3.78 -7.58 2.11
CA MET A 17 4.91 -6.74 2.49
C MET A 17 5.83 -6.43 1.30
N GLU A 18 6.13 -7.43 0.46
CA GLU A 18 6.93 -7.24 -0.76
C GLU A 18 6.27 -6.21 -1.69
N LYS A 19 4.99 -6.39 -1.99
CA LYS A 19 4.23 -5.44 -2.83
C LYS A 19 4.18 -4.03 -2.23
N ALA A 20 4.04 -3.92 -0.90
CA ALA A 20 4.02 -2.64 -0.21
C ALA A 20 5.38 -1.93 -0.27
N PHE A 21 6.47 -2.69 -0.13
CA PHE A 21 7.83 -2.19 -0.24
C PHE A 21 8.11 -1.69 -1.67
N ASP A 22 7.85 -2.52 -2.68
CA ASP A 22 8.08 -2.18 -4.09
C ASP A 22 7.31 -0.91 -4.50
N SER A 23 6.06 -0.80 -4.08
CA SER A 23 5.23 0.39 -4.36
C SER A 23 5.80 1.64 -3.69
N THR A 24 6.31 1.51 -2.46
CA THR A 24 6.90 2.62 -1.69
C THR A 24 8.21 3.07 -2.33
N TRP A 25 9.05 2.11 -2.72
CA TRP A 25 10.30 2.37 -3.41
C TRP A 25 10.05 3.10 -4.73
N ALA A 26 9.17 2.57 -5.57
CA ALA A 26 8.81 3.20 -6.85
C ALA A 26 8.30 4.64 -6.65
N LYS A 27 7.47 4.88 -5.64
CA LYS A 27 6.97 6.24 -5.35
C LYS A 27 8.07 7.18 -4.88
N ALA A 28 8.98 6.70 -4.03
CA ALA A 28 10.12 7.47 -3.54
C ALA A 28 11.06 7.88 -4.68
N GLU A 29 11.36 6.95 -5.60
CA GLU A 29 12.18 7.21 -6.79
C GLU A 29 11.53 8.23 -7.73
N VAL A 30 10.24 8.08 -8.04
CA VAL A 30 9.50 9.00 -8.91
C VAL A 30 9.50 10.43 -8.37
N LEU A 31 9.44 10.59 -7.05
CA LEU A 31 9.39 11.90 -6.39
C LEU A 31 10.78 12.42 -5.98
N GLY A 32 11.83 11.60 -6.07
CA GLY A 32 13.19 11.96 -5.62
C GLY A 32 13.28 12.22 -4.11
N VAL A 33 12.51 11.50 -3.30
CA VAL A 33 12.41 11.71 -1.83
C VAL A 33 12.82 10.48 -1.05
N SER A 34 13.01 10.63 0.26
CA SER A 34 13.24 9.49 1.16
C SER A 34 12.05 8.51 1.17
N LEU A 35 12.31 7.22 1.44
CA LEU A 35 11.27 6.18 1.55
C LEU A 35 10.16 6.53 2.55
N ARG A 36 10.48 7.25 3.63
CA ARG A 36 9.49 7.72 4.60
C ARG A 36 8.46 8.64 3.95
N ILE A 37 8.92 9.59 3.15
CA ILE A 37 8.05 10.53 2.45
C ILE A 37 7.32 9.83 1.29
N GLY A 38 8.01 8.95 0.56
CA GLY A 38 7.40 8.14 -0.51
C GLY A 38 6.24 7.28 0.00
N ALA A 39 6.37 6.68 1.19
CA ALA A 39 5.31 5.88 1.82
C ALA A 39 4.07 6.73 2.14
N VAL A 40 4.28 7.92 2.72
CA VAL A 40 3.17 8.85 3.04
C VAL A 40 2.50 9.35 1.76
N ALA A 41 3.28 9.73 0.74
CA ALA A 41 2.75 10.16 -0.54
C ALA A 41 1.89 9.06 -1.21
N LEU A 42 2.40 7.81 -1.21
CA LEU A 42 1.65 6.66 -1.71
C LEU A 42 0.33 6.42 -0.95
N ALA A 43 0.34 6.57 0.37
CA ALA A 43 -0.85 6.40 1.19
C ALA A 43 -1.92 7.45 0.86
N VAL A 44 -1.52 8.72 0.76
CA VAL A 44 -2.42 9.84 0.41
C VAL A 44 -3.02 9.63 -0.98
N GLU A 45 -2.20 9.21 -1.95
CA GLU A 45 -2.65 8.94 -3.33
C GLU A 45 -3.72 7.86 -3.40
N LYS A 46 -3.51 6.72 -2.71
CA LYS A 46 -4.49 5.62 -2.64
C LYS A 46 -5.82 6.08 -2.04
N ILE A 47 -5.78 6.90 -0.98
CA ILE A 47 -6.99 7.44 -0.36
C ILE A 47 -7.69 8.43 -1.30
N ALA A 48 -6.94 9.33 -1.93
CA ALA A 48 -7.47 10.30 -2.86
C ALA A 48 -8.11 9.63 -4.09
N GLU A 49 -7.50 8.56 -4.60
CA GLU A 49 -8.06 7.75 -5.69
C GLU A 49 -9.33 7.01 -5.25
N ALA A 50 -9.31 6.33 -4.10
CA ALA A 50 -10.50 5.67 -3.57
C ALA A 50 -11.64 6.65 -3.25
N HIS A 51 -11.33 7.89 -2.88
CA HIS A 51 -12.31 8.95 -2.70
C HIS A 51 -12.87 9.42 -4.05
N ARG A 52 -12.00 9.70 -5.03
CA ARG A 52 -12.40 10.12 -6.38
C ARG A 52 -13.33 9.11 -7.07
N LEU A 53 -13.04 7.82 -6.92
CA LEU A 53 -13.85 6.73 -7.50
C LEU A 53 -15.23 6.61 -6.85
N ARG A 54 -15.33 6.84 -5.53
CA ARG A 54 -16.62 6.80 -4.80
C ARG A 54 -17.45 8.07 -4.96
N GLY A 55 -16.81 9.19 -5.28
CA GLY A 55 -17.44 10.51 -5.35
C GLY A 55 -17.48 11.23 -4.00
N LEU A 56 -17.92 12.48 -4.02
CA LEU A 56 -18.15 13.33 -2.85
C LEU A 56 -19.46 12.93 -2.17
N ILE A 57 -19.41 11.89 -1.34
CA ILE A 57 -20.48 11.57 -0.40
C ILE A 57 -19.98 12.03 0.98
N PHE A 58 -20.16 13.31 1.27
CA PHE A 58 -19.97 13.90 2.59
C PHE A 58 -21.31 14.50 3.04
#